data_AF-A0A4U1AFU1-F1
#
_entry.id   AF-A0A4U1AFU1-F1
#
_cell.length_a   1.000
_cell.length_b   1.000
_cell.length_c   1.000
_cell.angle_alpha   90.00
_cell.angle_beta   90.00
_cell.angle_gamma   90.00
#
_symmetry.space_group_name_H-M   'P 1'
#
loop_
_entity.id
_entity.type
_entity.pdbx_description
1 polymer ?
#
loop_
_entity_poly.entity_id
_entity_poly.type
_entity_poly.pdbx_seq_one_letter_code
_entity_poly.pdbx_strand_id
1 'polypeptide(L)'
;MMLFQPRSLQQRTLLYILTPTLLLLMTLSVGGFLFVRNILLNQWGETAVAKLQRTAHFIDMELRRPKDLLFLLQSVEAGDVNRTIFNHIIGQIKELKGVVGVKVDWPTNDIVKKNISPMRTQSAMGMMHGYRLERFEIGTPRYNSQSHNRTVSLISAINDKDDLVVGRVEVIISFDQLIDQIVNASWWKSNKAYLLDSEGNVLTSTATRLELEDYYPMRIFGTVNELEKKTLAAIRLNNSGTVFGPGSPPEEISGFYHLTEAPWTIVIMAPGAKVLQPVIRFKIVYFLTVTVGILLILIFIRQTTNRLTIRIQKISAAADDLARGKFGPPLTMTGKDEVGELTRSFNKMTSQLKQRLTMKAAINVAREVQQNLLPSEGFSADGIVAGGVSLYCDETGGDYFDIMTFPGNDQKVGVAVGDVVGHGIGAALLMTTVRALLRCRVFQPGRLNEKINDVNRLLCRDTSISGNFVTLFYLEIDRMENTMRWVRGGHDPAIVYFPGSRQFSELKGNGLALGVDADYRFACNELSVPEEEQLILIGSDGAWDVENETGEQFGKDRIGRLLAANSDLPPDAILSKITEQINAFRGETPQNDDITLVVIKTDTSSFSR
;
A
#
# COMPACT_ATOMS: atom_id res chain seq x y z
N MET A 1 4.09 23.82 -13.45
CA MET A 1 4.76 22.76 -12.66
C MET A 1 4.37 21.43 -13.29
N MET A 2 5.20 20.90 -14.21
CA MET A 2 4.95 19.62 -14.89
C MET A 2 4.89 18.51 -13.83
N LEU A 3 3.72 17.88 -13.67
CA LEU A 3 3.54 16.70 -12.84
C LEU A 3 4.36 15.56 -13.45
N PHE A 4 5.48 15.22 -12.81
CA PHE A 4 6.22 13.99 -13.07
C PHE A 4 5.26 12.81 -12.90
N GLN A 5 4.77 12.23 -13.99
CA GLN A 5 3.96 11.01 -13.95
C GLN A 5 4.90 9.79 -14.04
N PRO A 6 5.22 9.13 -12.91
CA PRO A 6 6.07 7.94 -12.93
C PRO A 6 5.45 6.82 -13.76
N ARG A 7 6.22 6.31 -14.75
CA ARG A 7 5.79 5.27 -15.70
C ARG A 7 5.98 3.85 -15.17
N SER A 8 6.92 3.65 -14.24
CA SER A 8 7.17 2.33 -13.65
C SER A 8 6.61 2.22 -12.23
N LEU A 9 6.24 1.00 -11.85
CA LEU A 9 5.79 0.68 -10.48
C LEU A 9 6.90 0.97 -9.44
N GLN A 10 8.16 0.86 -9.84
CA GLN A 10 9.33 1.27 -9.04
C GLN A 10 9.40 2.79 -8.83
N GLN A 11 9.14 3.60 -9.87
CA GLN A 11 9.13 5.06 -9.72
C GLN A 11 7.94 5.52 -8.85
N ARG A 12 6.78 4.88 -9.01
CA ARG A 12 5.59 5.16 -8.17
C ARG A 12 5.84 4.86 -6.71
N THR A 13 6.44 3.72 -6.41
CA THR A 13 6.71 3.33 -5.01
C THR A 13 7.77 4.22 -4.36
N LEU A 14 8.82 4.61 -5.12
CA LEU A 14 9.79 5.60 -4.66
C LEU A 14 9.09 6.93 -4.32
N LEU A 15 8.26 7.45 -5.24
CA LEU A 15 7.64 8.75 -5.11
C LEU A 15 6.52 8.80 -4.05
N TYR A 16 5.63 7.81 -4.03
CA TYR A 16 4.41 7.85 -3.22
C TYR A 16 4.54 7.19 -1.85
N ILE A 17 5.48 6.25 -1.67
CA ILE A 17 5.66 5.56 -0.39
C ILE A 17 6.91 6.08 0.31
N LEU A 18 8.04 6.10 -0.39
CA LEU A 18 9.34 6.35 0.22
C LEU A 18 9.55 7.83 0.58
N THR A 19 9.15 8.76 -0.29
CA THR A 19 9.28 10.21 -0.02
C THR A 19 8.41 10.70 1.15
N PRO A 20 7.10 10.38 1.21
CA PRO A 20 6.26 10.81 2.32
C PRO A 20 6.64 10.17 3.66
N THR A 21 7.04 8.89 3.66
CA THR A 21 7.52 8.22 4.88
C THR A 21 8.82 8.83 5.39
N LEU A 22 9.77 9.14 4.51
CA LEU A 22 10.99 9.87 4.88
C LEU A 22 10.65 11.25 5.47
N LEU A 23 9.74 12.00 4.84
CA LEU A 23 9.31 13.30 5.33
C LEU A 23 8.67 13.21 6.72
N LEU A 24 7.76 12.24 6.93
CA LEU A 24 7.11 12.00 8.21
C LEU A 24 8.11 11.61 9.31
N LEU A 25 9.06 10.73 9.01
CA LEU A 25 10.10 10.32 9.96
C LEU A 25 11.02 11.49 10.33
N MET A 26 11.38 12.32 9.34
CA MET A 26 12.15 13.54 9.56
C MET A 26 11.39 14.53 10.45
N THR A 27 10.10 14.80 10.18
CA THR A 27 9.32 15.76 10.96
C THR A 27 9.10 15.28 12.40
N LEU A 28 8.79 14.01 12.61
CA LEU A 28 8.68 13.41 13.94
C LEU A 28 10.01 13.45 14.71
N SER A 29 11.13 13.18 14.04
CA SER A 29 12.46 13.25 14.66
C SER A 29 12.83 14.67 15.09
N VAL A 30 12.62 15.66 14.21
CA VAL A 30 12.89 17.07 14.51
C VAL A 30 12.00 17.55 15.66
N GLY A 31 10.71 17.21 15.63
CA GLY A 31 9.78 17.54 16.71
C GLY A 31 10.18 16.92 18.06
N GLY A 32 10.52 15.62 18.06
CA GLY A 32 10.98 14.91 19.25
C GLY A 32 12.27 15.50 19.84
N PHE A 33 13.22 15.87 18.98
CA PHE A 33 14.44 16.54 19.42
C PHE A 33 14.13 17.90 20.08
N LEU A 34 13.29 18.73 19.46
CA LEU A 34 12.93 20.04 20.01
C LEU A 34 12.26 19.93 21.38
N PHE A 35 11.39 18.94 21.56
CA PHE A 35 10.73 18.65 22.83
C PHE A 35 11.74 18.24 23.93
N VAL A 36 12.56 17.22 23.67
CA VAL A 36 13.56 16.72 24.64
C VAL A 36 14.60 17.79 24.97
N ARG A 37 15.03 18.57 23.97
CA ARG A 37 15.97 19.67 24.18
C ARG A 37 15.43 20.67 25.20
N ASN A 38 14.17 21.08 25.08
CA ASN A 38 13.57 22.06 25.99
C ASN A 38 13.50 21.51 27.43
N ILE A 39 13.17 20.23 27.60
CA ILE A 39 13.16 19.57 28.93
C ILE A 39 14.56 19.55 29.55
N LEU A 40 15.58 19.13 28.78
CA LEU A 40 16.95 19.06 29.26
C LEU A 40 17.52 20.43 29.64
N LEU A 41 17.19 21.49 28.88
CA LEU A 41 17.59 22.85 29.20
C LEU A 41 16.96 23.36 30.49
N ASN A 42 15.66 23.08 30.70
CA ASN A 42 14.95 23.47 31.92
C ASN A 42 15.50 22.74 33.16
N GLN A 43 15.65 21.42 33.09
CA GLN A 43 16.24 20.62 34.17
C GLN A 43 17.66 21.10 34.51
N TRP A 44 18.45 21.42 33.48
CA TRP A 44 19.78 21.97 33.71
C TRP A 44 19.70 23.31 34.46
N GLY A 45 18.82 24.23 34.04
CA GLY A 45 18.59 25.50 34.71
C GLY A 45 18.27 25.35 36.20
N GLU A 46 17.36 24.44 36.55
CA GLU A 46 17.01 24.13 37.94
C GLU A 46 18.22 23.60 38.74
N THR A 47 18.99 22.67 38.17
CA THR A 47 20.18 22.13 38.86
C THR A 47 21.28 23.18 39.04
N ALA A 48 21.41 24.14 38.12
CA ALA A 48 22.34 25.25 38.22
C ALA A 48 21.95 26.21 39.35
N VAL A 49 20.66 26.57 39.44
CA VAL A 49 20.11 27.38 40.54
C VAL A 49 20.29 26.66 41.88
N ALA A 50 20.08 25.35 41.95
CA ALA A 50 20.28 24.58 43.19
C ALA A 50 21.74 24.61 43.68
N LYS A 51 22.73 24.56 42.77
CA LYS A 51 24.15 24.70 43.12
C LYS A 51 24.49 26.12 43.59
N LEU A 52 23.91 27.12 42.93
CA LEU A 52 23.99 28.52 43.33
C LEU A 52 23.43 28.75 44.74
N GLN A 53 22.23 28.23 44.99
CA GLN A 53 21.56 28.31 46.29
C GLN A 53 22.39 27.66 47.40
N ARG A 54 23.01 26.50 47.14
CA ARG A 54 23.93 25.89 48.13
C ARG A 54 25.10 26.80 48.47
N THR A 55 25.62 27.53 47.48
CA THR A 55 26.73 28.48 47.69
C THR A 55 26.28 29.69 48.48
N ALA A 56 25.14 30.27 48.08
CA ALA A 56 24.50 31.37 48.79
C ALA A 56 24.27 31.03 50.26
N HIS A 57 23.74 29.84 50.52
CA HIS A 57 23.53 29.33 51.86
C HIS A 57 24.81 29.29 52.71
N PHE A 58 25.99 29.00 52.13
CA PHE A 58 27.25 29.07 52.88
C PHE A 58 27.60 30.50 53.28
N ILE A 59 27.45 31.48 52.38
CA ILE A 59 27.65 32.90 52.70
C ILE A 59 26.65 33.34 53.77
N ASP A 60 25.38 32.99 53.57
CA ASP A 60 24.31 33.29 54.51
C ASP A 60 24.61 32.67 55.88
N MET A 61 25.10 31.42 55.97
CA MET A 61 25.50 30.82 57.24
C MET A 61 26.68 31.55 57.92
N GLU A 62 27.71 31.93 57.17
CA GLU A 62 28.87 32.65 57.73
C GLU A 62 28.50 34.07 58.19
N LEU A 63 27.53 34.72 57.53
CA LEU A 63 26.96 36.00 57.97
C LEU A 63 25.97 35.84 59.13
N ARG A 64 25.23 34.74 59.15
CA ARG A 64 24.21 34.44 60.16
C ARG A 64 24.82 34.08 61.50
N ARG A 65 25.96 33.39 61.57
CA ARG A 65 26.59 33.02 62.84
C ARG A 65 26.91 34.21 63.76
N PRO A 66 27.61 35.27 63.29
CA PRO A 66 27.78 36.49 64.07
C PRO A 66 26.44 37.15 64.41
N LYS A 67 25.51 37.19 63.45
CA LYS A 67 24.16 37.78 63.62
C LYS A 67 23.34 37.06 64.71
N ASP A 68 23.33 35.74 64.74
CA ASP A 68 22.62 34.92 65.73
C ASP A 68 23.23 35.08 67.14
N LEU A 69 24.57 35.14 67.26
CA LEU A 69 25.23 35.45 68.54
C LEU A 69 24.90 36.86 69.03
N LEU A 70 24.79 37.83 68.12
CA LEU A 70 24.33 39.18 68.46
C LEU A 70 22.83 39.21 68.80
N PHE A 71 21.99 38.37 68.18
CA PHE A 71 20.58 38.21 68.56
C PHE A 71 20.41 37.50 69.91
N LEU A 72 21.31 36.60 70.29
CA LEU A 72 21.30 36.00 71.63
C LEU A 72 21.55 37.05 72.72
N LEU A 73 22.29 38.14 72.42
CA LEU A 73 22.36 39.30 73.31
C LEU A 73 21.01 40.02 73.48
N GLN A 74 20.11 39.89 72.51
CA GLN A 74 18.76 40.48 72.53
C GLN A 74 17.73 39.59 73.25
N SER A 75 17.87 38.26 73.18
CA SER A 75 16.88 37.31 73.73
C SER A 75 17.03 37.04 75.24
N VAL A 76 18.07 37.57 75.88
CA VAL A 76 18.17 37.55 77.35
C VAL A 76 17.18 38.60 77.87
N GLU A 77 16.00 38.13 78.30
CA GLU A 77 14.95 38.96 78.88
C GLU A 77 15.50 39.87 79.98
N ALA A 78 14.97 41.09 79.99
CA ALA A 78 15.43 42.23 80.78
C ALA A 78 15.58 41.92 82.28
N GLY A 79 16.78 41.53 82.67
CA GLY A 79 17.22 41.36 84.06
C GLY A 79 18.67 40.88 84.08
N ASP A 80 19.60 41.81 84.25
CA ASP A 80 21.05 41.61 84.29
C ASP A 80 21.70 41.01 83.04
N VAL A 81 21.93 41.85 82.02
CA VAL A 81 23.07 41.62 81.12
C VAL A 81 24.34 41.86 81.96
N ASN A 82 24.81 40.83 82.65
CA ASN A 82 26.08 40.86 83.33
C ASN A 82 27.14 41.23 82.28
N ARG A 83 27.95 42.27 82.53
CA ARG A 83 29.03 42.70 81.63
C ARG A 83 29.92 41.52 81.22
N THR A 84 29.99 40.50 82.08
CA THR A 84 30.62 39.20 81.83
C THR A 84 29.99 38.43 80.67
N ILE A 85 28.67 38.32 80.58
CA ILE A 85 27.96 37.62 79.49
C ILE A 85 28.12 38.39 78.18
N PHE A 86 27.96 39.72 78.20
CA PHE A 86 28.20 40.57 77.04
C PHE A 86 29.64 40.43 76.52
N ASN A 87 30.63 40.54 77.40
CA ASN A 87 32.04 40.38 77.04
C ASN A 87 32.35 38.95 76.58
N HIS A 88 31.69 37.94 77.13
CA HIS A 88 31.86 36.55 76.70
C HIS A 88 31.33 36.32 75.28
N ILE A 89 30.13 36.80 74.96
CA ILE A 89 29.55 36.68 73.61
C ILE A 89 30.36 37.50 72.60
N ILE A 90 30.77 38.73 72.95
CA ILE A 90 31.67 39.53 72.10
C ILE A 90 33.03 38.82 71.92
N GLY A 91 33.54 38.14 72.95
CA GLY A 91 34.72 37.28 72.88
C GLY A 91 34.53 36.14 71.88
N GLN A 92 33.40 35.44 71.94
CA GLN A 92 33.07 34.38 70.99
C GLN A 92 32.94 34.89 69.55
N ILE A 93 32.35 36.08 69.35
CA ILE A 93 32.25 36.71 68.02
C ILE A 93 33.65 37.05 67.49
N LYS A 94 34.58 37.53 68.33
CA LYS A 94 35.96 37.80 67.92
C LYS A 94 36.74 36.54 67.53
N GLU A 95 36.38 35.39 68.11
CA GLU A 95 36.98 34.09 67.79
C GLU A 95 36.34 33.39 66.57
N LEU A 96 35.21 33.91 66.06
CA LEU A 96 34.59 33.38 64.85
C LEU A 96 35.51 33.56 63.64
N LYS A 97 35.66 32.48 62.88
CA LYS A 97 36.31 32.48 61.58
C LYS A 97 35.61 33.51 60.67
N GLY A 98 36.36 34.41 60.02
CA GLY A 98 35.76 35.51 59.24
C GLY A 98 35.89 36.87 59.90
N VAL A 99 35.86 36.96 61.23
CA VAL A 99 35.75 38.24 61.94
C VAL A 99 37.14 38.87 62.11
N VAL A 100 37.32 40.07 61.56
CA VAL A 100 38.57 40.85 61.61
C VAL A 100 38.61 41.76 62.83
N GLY A 101 37.45 42.19 63.31
CA GLY A 101 37.34 42.99 64.52
C GLY A 101 35.90 43.22 64.94
N VAL A 102 35.71 43.57 66.21
CA VAL A 102 34.41 43.99 66.76
C VAL A 102 34.64 45.30 67.48
N LYS A 103 33.99 46.37 67.00
CA LYS A 103 33.96 47.67 67.67
C LYS A 103 32.63 47.81 68.41
N VAL A 104 32.71 48.24 69.66
CA VAL A 104 31.54 48.51 70.48
C VAL A 104 31.70 49.92 71.01
N ASP A 105 30.93 50.84 70.45
CA ASP A 105 30.92 52.24 70.87
C ASP A 105 29.79 52.42 71.88
N TRP A 106 30.18 52.59 73.14
CA TRP A 106 29.29 53.06 74.20
C TRP A 106 29.50 54.57 74.34
N PRO A 107 28.44 55.39 74.41
CA PRO A 107 28.59 56.80 74.74
C PRO A 107 29.19 56.89 76.15
N THR A 108 30.40 57.42 76.23
CA THR A 108 31.14 57.56 77.50
C THR A 108 30.38 58.49 78.43
N ASN A 109 30.15 58.02 79.64
CA ASN A 109 29.41 58.67 80.73
C ASN A 109 30.22 59.82 81.36
N ASP A 110 30.62 60.83 80.57
CA ASP A 110 31.48 61.95 80.99
C ASP A 110 30.74 63.29 81.12
N ILE A 111 29.45 63.27 81.48
CA ILE A 111 28.72 64.49 81.89
C ILE A 111 28.00 64.29 83.23
N VAL A 112 28.60 63.63 84.23
CA VAL A 112 28.25 63.90 85.64
C VAL A 112 29.45 63.56 86.54
N LYS A 113 30.40 64.49 86.71
CA LYS A 113 31.28 64.56 87.91
C LYS A 113 32.10 65.84 87.95
N LYS A 114 31.47 66.94 88.39
CA LYS A 114 32.18 68.01 89.10
C LYS A 114 31.19 68.83 89.95
N ASN A 115 31.08 68.44 91.21
CA ASN A 115 30.85 69.27 92.41
C ASN A 115 30.13 68.46 93.47
N ILE A 116 30.88 67.75 94.31
CA ILE A 116 30.41 67.41 95.66
C ILE A 116 31.59 67.61 96.63
N SER A 117 31.43 68.55 97.57
CA SER A 117 32.22 68.65 98.80
C SER A 117 31.81 67.55 99.78
N PRO A 118 32.70 67.05 100.66
CA PRO A 118 32.52 65.75 101.29
C PRO A 118 31.70 65.83 102.58
N MET A 119 30.71 64.94 102.74
CA MET A 119 30.34 64.43 104.07
C MET A 119 29.55 63.10 104.03
N ARG A 120 30.07 62.14 104.81
CA ARG A 120 29.44 60.95 105.44
C ARG A 120 28.67 59.88 104.62
N THR A 121 29.27 58.69 104.59
CA THR A 121 28.71 57.33 104.81
C THR A 121 27.22 57.08 104.58
N GLN A 122 26.88 56.25 103.59
CA GLN A 122 26.26 54.92 103.76
C GLN A 122 26.07 54.23 102.40
N SER A 123 26.23 52.90 102.41
CA SER A 123 25.97 51.96 101.33
C SER A 123 24.54 52.05 100.80
N ALA A 124 24.37 52.13 99.47
CA ALA A 124 23.13 51.73 98.80
C ALA A 124 23.43 51.26 97.36
N MET A 125 23.15 49.98 97.17
CA MET A 125 23.10 49.19 95.95
C MET A 125 22.31 49.91 94.85
N GLY A 126 22.93 50.16 93.69
CA GLY A 126 22.33 50.87 92.56
C GLY A 126 22.11 49.95 91.36
N MET A 127 20.84 49.75 91.00
CA MET A 127 20.34 49.01 89.84
C MET A 127 20.94 49.51 88.51
N MET A 128 21.22 48.59 87.56
CA MET A 128 21.74 48.92 86.23
C MET A 128 20.74 48.51 85.13
N HIS A 129 20.60 49.38 84.11
CA HIS A 129 19.55 49.36 83.07
C HIS A 129 19.79 48.29 81.99
N GLY A 130 18.71 47.80 81.38
CA GLY A 130 18.72 46.78 80.32
C GLY A 130 18.58 47.38 78.91
N TYR A 131 19.37 46.89 77.96
CA TYR A 131 19.48 47.39 76.57
C TYR A 131 18.83 46.44 75.55
N ARG A 132 18.41 46.97 74.39
CA ARG A 132 17.80 46.23 73.27
C ARG A 132 18.47 46.59 71.94
N LEU A 133 18.99 45.62 71.17
CA LEU A 133 19.52 45.88 69.82
C LEU A 133 18.42 45.90 68.73
N GLU A 134 18.57 46.76 67.72
CA GLU A 134 17.68 46.90 66.55
C GLU A 134 18.12 46.04 65.35
N ARG A 135 17.29 45.95 64.29
CA ARG A 135 17.60 45.17 63.07
C ARG A 135 18.93 45.63 62.44
N PHE A 136 19.79 44.67 62.13
CA PHE A 136 21.11 44.89 61.54
C PHE A 136 21.04 45.46 60.12
N GLU A 137 21.87 46.45 59.83
CA GLU A 137 22.18 46.88 58.46
C GLU A 137 23.56 46.34 58.06
N ILE A 138 23.62 45.65 56.92
CA ILE A 138 24.89 45.19 56.33
C ILE A 138 25.42 46.31 55.43
N GLY A 139 26.54 46.91 55.83
CA GLY A 139 27.21 47.96 55.06
C GLY A 139 27.84 47.41 53.78
N THR A 140 28.04 48.28 52.78
CA THR A 140 28.80 47.93 51.58
C THR A 140 30.27 47.64 51.95
N PRO A 141 30.94 46.69 51.26
CA PRO A 141 32.34 46.36 51.56
C PRO A 141 33.23 47.59 51.43
N ARG A 142 33.97 47.94 52.47
CA ARG A 142 34.94 49.05 52.48
C ARG A 142 36.34 48.53 52.79
N TYR A 143 37.34 49.11 52.15
CA TYR A 143 38.73 48.79 52.43
C TYR A 143 39.12 49.36 53.79
N ASN A 144 39.67 48.52 54.67
CA ASN A 144 40.13 48.93 55.99
C ASN A 144 41.67 48.98 55.97
N SER A 145 42.22 50.20 56.10
CA SER A 145 43.66 50.46 56.07
C SER A 145 44.44 49.83 57.23
N GLN A 146 43.77 49.47 58.33
CA GLN A 146 44.42 48.84 59.49
C GLN A 146 44.62 47.34 59.32
N SER A 147 43.68 46.65 58.69
CA SER A 147 43.71 45.19 58.51
C SER A 147 44.25 44.74 57.15
N HIS A 148 44.57 45.68 56.25
CA HIS A 148 45.01 45.44 54.87
C HIS A 148 44.09 44.46 54.09
N ASN A 149 42.81 44.37 54.47
CA ASN A 149 41.82 43.47 53.89
C ASN A 149 40.53 44.23 53.55
N ARG A 150 39.78 43.74 52.56
CA ARG A 150 38.42 44.23 52.29
C ARG A 150 37.51 43.73 53.40
N THR A 151 36.71 44.62 53.98
CA THR A 151 35.86 44.26 55.11
C THR A 151 34.42 44.68 54.90
N VAL A 152 33.49 43.88 55.43
CA VAL A 152 32.07 44.18 55.51
C VAL A 152 31.73 44.41 56.97
N SER A 153 31.06 45.52 57.24
CA SER A 153 30.59 45.86 58.57
C SER A 153 29.14 45.45 58.73
N LEU A 154 28.84 44.61 59.72
CA LEU A 154 27.50 44.43 60.25
C LEU A 154 27.33 45.46 61.37
N ILE A 155 26.45 46.43 61.14
CA ILE A 155 26.21 47.51 62.09
C ILE A 155 24.85 47.26 62.75
N SER A 156 24.85 47.28 64.08
CA SER A 156 23.64 47.24 64.89
C SER A 156 23.63 48.40 65.87
N ALA A 157 22.51 49.10 65.91
CA ALA A 157 22.24 50.07 66.95
C ALA A 157 21.81 49.33 68.24
N ILE A 158 22.40 49.72 69.36
CA ILE A 158 21.93 49.37 70.70
C ILE A 158 20.96 50.48 71.11
N ASN A 159 19.71 50.15 71.33
CA ASN A 159 18.67 51.05 71.82
C ASN A 159 18.37 50.80 73.30
N ASP A 160 17.92 51.83 74.01
CA ASP A 160 17.35 51.70 75.37
C ASP A 160 15.85 51.33 75.31
N LYS A 161 15.21 51.11 76.46
CA LYS A 161 13.79 50.76 76.60
C LYS A 161 12.83 51.78 75.95
N ASP A 162 13.28 53.01 75.72
CA ASP A 162 12.55 54.10 75.05
C ASP A 162 12.89 54.23 73.54
N ASP A 163 13.53 53.21 72.93
CA ASP A 163 13.96 53.17 71.51
C ASP A 163 15.01 54.25 71.11
N LEU A 164 15.68 54.86 72.07
CA LEU A 164 16.80 55.79 71.84
C LEU A 164 18.11 55.01 71.64
N VAL A 165 18.85 55.32 70.56
CA VAL A 165 20.16 54.72 70.25
C VAL A 165 21.19 55.13 71.31
N VAL A 166 21.60 54.18 72.14
CA VAL A 166 22.57 54.30 73.24
C VAL A 166 23.89 53.60 72.98
N GLY A 167 24.12 53.08 71.77
CA GLY A 167 25.41 52.52 71.39
C GLY A 167 25.39 51.89 70.02
N ARG A 168 26.57 51.50 69.51
CA ARG A 168 26.67 50.81 68.22
C ARG A 168 27.64 49.64 68.34
N VAL A 169 27.20 48.47 67.93
CA VAL A 169 28.07 47.31 67.71
C VAL A 169 28.34 47.21 66.21
N GLU A 170 29.61 47.31 65.84
CA GLU A 170 30.09 47.08 64.48
C GLU A 170 30.93 45.81 64.48
N VAL A 171 30.43 44.76 63.83
CA VAL A 171 31.22 43.55 63.56
C VAL A 171 31.82 43.65 62.18
N ILE A 172 33.14 43.67 62.11
CA ILE A 172 33.92 43.80 60.89
C ILE A 172 34.33 42.41 60.45
N ILE A 173 33.78 41.94 59.33
CA ILE A 173 34.06 40.63 58.74
C ILE A 173 34.96 40.80 57.51
N SER A 174 35.93 39.92 57.33
CA SER A 174 36.75 39.85 56.12
C SER A 174 35.88 39.44 54.94
N PHE A 175 35.75 40.36 53.99
CA PHE A 175 35.06 40.09 52.73
C PHE A 175 35.76 39.00 51.93
N ASP A 176 37.10 39.00 51.95
CA ASP A 176 37.91 38.00 51.25
C ASP A 176 37.69 36.59 51.81
N GLN A 177 37.50 36.43 53.14
CA GLN A 177 37.16 35.14 53.74
C GLN A 177 35.72 34.68 53.46
N LEU A 178 34.76 35.60 53.38
CA LEU A 178 33.36 35.28 53.03
C LEU A 178 33.25 34.69 51.62
N ILE A 179 34.10 35.14 50.70
CA ILE A 179 34.08 34.68 49.30
C ILE A 179 35.13 33.60 49.00
N ASP A 180 36.09 33.34 49.89
CA ASP A 180 37.19 32.38 49.66
C ASP A 180 36.69 30.98 49.31
N GLN A 181 35.63 30.49 49.99
CA GLN A 181 35.04 29.19 49.69
C GLN A 181 34.37 29.13 48.32
N ILE A 182 33.93 30.27 47.79
CA ILE A 182 33.31 30.41 46.47
C ILE A 182 34.40 30.41 45.41
N VAL A 183 35.45 31.22 45.63
CA VAL A 183 36.58 31.37 44.71
C VAL A 183 37.37 30.06 44.58
N ASN A 184 37.55 29.32 45.69
CA ASN A 184 38.33 28.09 45.72
C ASN A 184 37.53 26.82 45.37
N ALA A 185 36.20 26.91 45.29
CA ALA A 185 35.37 25.75 44.98
C ALA A 185 35.65 25.21 43.57
N SER A 186 35.89 23.90 43.48
CA SER A 186 36.39 23.21 42.28
C SER A 186 35.49 23.32 41.04
N TRP A 187 34.20 23.62 41.22
CA TRP A 187 33.23 23.80 40.14
C TRP A 187 33.18 25.24 39.57
N TRP A 188 33.87 26.21 40.18
CA TRP A 188 33.95 27.61 39.72
C TRP A 188 35.20 27.92 38.88
N LYS A 189 36.23 27.07 38.93
CA LYS A 189 37.56 27.34 38.34
C LYS A 189 37.57 27.62 36.83
N SER A 190 36.48 27.33 36.11
CA SER A 190 36.33 27.61 34.67
C SER A 190 35.30 28.68 34.32
N ASN A 191 34.71 29.36 35.31
CA ASN A 191 33.54 30.24 35.17
C ASN A 191 33.82 31.64 35.74
N LYS A 192 33.14 32.66 35.21
CA LYS A 192 33.19 34.04 35.73
C LYS A 192 32.12 34.21 36.81
N ALA A 193 32.49 34.59 38.02
CA ALA A 193 31.56 34.88 39.11
C ALA A 193 31.56 36.37 39.42
N TYR A 194 30.42 36.88 39.87
CA TYR A 194 30.22 38.26 40.31
C TYR A 194 29.39 38.26 41.58
N LEU A 195 29.70 39.17 42.50
CA LEU A 195 28.81 39.53 43.59
C LEU A 195 28.32 40.95 43.36
N LEU A 196 27.01 41.16 43.38
CA LEU A 196 26.36 42.43 43.10
C LEU A 196 25.70 42.98 44.36
N ASP A 197 25.65 44.30 44.52
CA ASP A 197 24.81 44.95 45.53
C ASP A 197 23.34 45.06 45.09
N SER A 198 22.51 45.69 45.92
CA SER A 198 21.08 45.92 45.67
C SER A 198 20.80 46.85 44.47
N GLU A 199 21.78 47.65 44.06
CA GLU A 199 21.69 48.58 42.93
C GLU A 199 22.20 47.94 41.62
N GLY A 200 22.78 46.73 41.70
CA GLY A 200 23.29 45.96 40.57
C GLY A 200 24.76 46.22 40.26
N ASN A 201 25.49 46.81 41.21
CA ASN A 201 26.88 47.15 41.01
C ASN A 201 27.81 46.02 41.47
N VAL A 202 28.91 45.80 40.72
CA VAL A 202 29.86 44.72 41.02
C VAL A 202 30.69 45.04 42.27
N LEU A 203 30.51 44.23 43.31
CA LEU A 203 31.29 44.23 44.55
C LEU A 203 32.62 43.46 44.38
N THR A 204 32.60 42.32 43.69
CA THR A 204 33.81 41.51 43.40
C THR A 204 33.60 40.56 42.22
N SER A 205 34.70 40.04 41.65
CA SER A 205 34.68 39.06 40.56
C SER A 205 35.85 38.07 40.61
N THR A 206 35.66 36.87 40.04
CA THR A 206 36.73 35.87 39.83
C THR A 206 37.51 36.06 38.52
N ALA A 207 37.09 36.97 37.64
CA ALA A 207 37.83 37.28 36.42
C ALA A 207 39.21 37.87 36.79
N THR A 208 40.27 37.22 36.31
CA THR A 208 41.70 37.44 36.53
C THR A 208 42.09 38.67 37.37
N ARG A 209 42.67 38.40 38.55
CA ARG A 209 43.19 39.36 39.55
C ARG A 209 44.27 40.34 39.05
N LEU A 210 44.60 40.34 37.75
CA LEU A 210 45.67 41.13 37.11
C LEU A 210 45.19 42.43 36.44
N GLU A 211 43.89 42.72 36.42
CA GLU A 211 43.33 43.97 35.84
C GLU A 211 42.59 44.86 36.86
N LEU A 212 42.81 44.64 38.15
CA LEU A 212 42.14 45.39 39.23
C LEU A 212 43.18 46.04 40.15
N GLU A 213 43.95 46.98 39.60
CA GLU A 213 44.70 47.95 40.39
C GLU A 213 43.77 49.11 40.81
N ASP A 214 43.75 49.35 42.11
CA ASP A 214 43.40 50.55 42.87
C ASP A 214 42.21 51.44 42.46
N TYR A 215 41.31 51.59 43.43
CA TYR A 215 40.27 52.61 43.58
C TYR A 215 38.94 52.43 42.83
N TYR A 216 37.88 52.58 43.63
CA TYR A 216 36.45 52.65 43.33
C TYR A 216 35.65 51.36 43.16
N PRO A 217 34.39 51.39 43.63
CA PRO A 217 33.45 50.32 43.39
C PRO A 217 32.92 50.36 41.93
N MET A 218 32.25 49.29 41.51
CA MET A 218 30.95 49.42 40.82
C MET A 218 30.95 49.79 39.33
N ARG A 219 31.51 48.93 38.46
CA ARG A 219 30.86 48.81 37.14
C ARG A 219 29.44 48.31 37.38
N ILE A 220 28.44 48.98 36.80
CA ILE A 220 27.07 48.44 36.78
C ILE A 220 27.10 47.15 35.96
N PHE A 221 26.66 46.05 36.57
CA PHE A 221 26.52 44.78 35.87
C PHE A 221 25.48 44.92 34.76
N GLY A 222 25.78 44.51 33.52
CA GLY A 222 24.88 44.73 32.38
C GLY A 222 25.33 45.79 31.37
N THR A 223 26.55 46.32 31.52
CA THR A 223 27.14 47.32 30.61
C THR A 223 28.07 46.73 29.56
N VAL A 224 28.54 45.48 29.71
CA VAL A 224 29.57 44.91 28.84
C VAL A 224 29.07 43.92 27.81
N ASN A 225 28.07 43.10 28.12
CA ASN A 225 27.48 42.23 27.12
C ASN A 225 25.95 42.13 27.28
N GLU A 226 25.29 41.72 26.20
CA GLU A 226 23.83 41.56 26.15
C GLU A 226 23.32 40.52 27.16
N LEU A 227 24.14 39.52 27.51
CA LEU A 227 23.79 38.50 28.49
C LEU A 227 23.71 39.07 29.92
N GLU A 228 24.67 39.90 30.32
CA GLU A 228 24.67 40.61 31.60
C GLU A 228 23.49 41.56 31.69
N LYS A 229 23.18 42.28 30.60
CA LYS A 229 22.03 43.21 30.56
C LYS A 229 20.71 42.46 30.78
N LYS A 230 20.52 41.33 30.10
CA LYS A 230 19.37 40.44 30.30
C LYS A 230 19.36 39.82 31.71
N THR A 231 20.52 39.48 32.24
CA THR A 231 20.65 38.94 33.59
C THR A 231 20.28 39.99 34.64
N LEU A 232 20.74 41.23 34.52
CA LEU A 232 20.36 42.32 35.42
C LEU A 232 18.84 42.56 35.42
N ALA A 233 18.23 42.55 34.23
CA ALA A 233 16.77 42.65 34.12
C ALA A 233 16.06 41.48 34.81
N ALA A 234 16.59 40.26 34.71
CA ALA A 234 16.04 39.08 35.36
C ALA A 234 16.20 39.09 36.90
N ILE A 235 17.32 39.63 37.42
CA ILE A 235 17.58 39.79 38.86
C ILE A 235 16.55 40.73 39.50
N ARG A 236 16.14 41.78 38.81
CA ARG A 236 15.11 42.72 39.32
C ARG A 236 13.71 42.09 39.44
N LEU A 237 13.46 41.01 38.71
CA LEU A 237 12.14 40.36 38.64
C LEU A 237 12.05 39.09 39.49
N ASN A 238 13.17 38.38 39.70
CA ASN A 238 13.18 37.08 40.34
C ASN A 238 14.27 37.01 41.42
N ASN A 239 14.04 36.22 42.48
CA ASN A 239 15.05 36.00 43.53
C ASN A 239 16.19 35.07 43.09
N SER A 240 15.96 34.27 42.05
CA SER A 240 16.96 33.41 41.42
C SER A 240 16.54 33.03 40.00
N GLY A 241 17.47 32.60 39.16
CA GLY A 241 17.15 32.12 37.82
C GLY A 241 18.36 31.90 36.92
N THR A 242 18.10 31.46 35.69
CA THR A 242 19.10 31.31 34.65
C THR A 242 18.71 32.05 33.37
N VAL A 243 19.67 32.72 32.75
CA VAL A 243 19.51 33.49 31.52
C VAL A 243 20.47 32.93 30.47
N PHE A 244 19.96 32.66 29.28
CA PHE A 244 20.74 32.13 28.16
C PHE A 244 21.22 33.25 27.24
N GLY A 245 22.49 33.21 26.83
CA GLY A 245 23.08 34.13 25.86
C GLY A 245 22.57 33.89 24.43
N PRO A 246 23.03 34.71 23.46
CA PRO A 246 22.75 34.48 22.05
C PRO A 246 23.38 33.18 21.55
N GLY A 247 22.80 32.60 20.48
CA GLY A 247 23.29 31.37 19.85
C GLY A 247 22.44 30.13 20.17
N SER A 248 22.72 29.04 19.45
CA SER A 248 22.07 27.75 19.66
C SER A 248 23.04 26.59 19.35
N PRO A 249 23.77 26.07 20.35
CA PRO A 249 23.67 26.37 21.79
C PRO A 249 24.16 27.78 22.15
N PRO A 250 23.66 28.39 23.25
CA PRO A 250 24.11 29.70 23.71
C PRO A 250 25.62 29.72 23.96
N GLU A 251 26.28 30.81 23.62
CA GLU A 251 27.74 30.94 23.80
C GLU A 251 28.15 31.01 25.28
N GLU A 252 27.37 31.72 26.08
CA GLU A 252 27.49 31.81 27.52
C GLU A 252 26.10 31.68 28.18
N ILE A 253 26.08 31.20 29.42
CA ILE A 253 24.87 31.08 30.24
C ILE A 253 25.14 31.74 31.58
N SER A 254 24.18 32.52 32.04
CA SER A 254 24.23 33.24 33.31
C SER A 254 23.26 32.64 34.31
N GLY A 255 23.66 32.44 35.55
CA GLY A 255 22.80 32.03 36.66
C GLY A 255 22.94 33.02 37.81
N PHE A 256 21.85 33.34 38.49
CA PHE A 256 21.86 34.29 39.62
C PHE A 256 21.03 33.80 40.80
N TYR A 257 21.40 34.26 42.00
CA TYR A 257 20.69 33.98 43.24
C TYR A 257 20.88 35.13 44.24
N HIS A 258 19.78 35.61 44.83
CA HIS A 258 19.78 36.66 45.86
C HIS A 258 20.00 36.06 47.25
N LEU A 259 20.96 36.58 48.00
CA LEU A 259 21.25 36.13 49.36
C LEU A 259 20.09 36.43 50.32
N THR A 260 19.90 35.60 51.34
CA THR A 260 18.83 35.82 52.32
C THR A 260 19.25 36.73 53.46
N GLU A 261 20.54 36.68 53.83
CA GLU A 261 21.06 37.39 55.00
C GLU A 261 21.71 38.74 54.63
N ALA A 262 22.01 38.97 53.34
CA ALA A 262 22.61 40.20 52.83
C ALA A 262 21.91 40.71 51.56
N PRO A 263 21.92 42.03 51.29
CA PRO A 263 21.28 42.63 50.11
C PRO A 263 22.10 42.41 48.82
N TRP A 264 22.79 41.28 48.69
CA TRP A 264 23.69 41.00 47.57
C TRP A 264 23.17 39.86 46.70
N THR A 265 23.53 39.90 45.42
CA THR A 265 23.19 38.86 44.44
C THR A 265 24.44 38.21 43.91
N ILE A 266 24.51 36.89 43.96
CA ILE A 266 25.56 36.12 43.30
C ILE A 266 25.17 35.88 41.86
N VAL A 267 26.10 36.12 40.93
CA VAL A 267 25.93 35.83 39.51
C VAL A 267 27.09 34.97 39.00
N ILE A 268 26.79 33.93 38.22
CA ILE A 268 27.77 33.07 37.55
C ILE A 268 27.53 33.14 36.06
N MET A 269 28.60 33.29 35.29
CA MET A 269 28.60 33.15 33.85
C MET A 269 29.56 32.04 33.44
N ALA A 270 29.08 31.11 32.61
CA ALA A 270 29.85 29.96 32.16
C ALA A 270 29.69 29.75 30.64
N PRO A 271 30.74 29.28 29.93
CA PRO A 271 30.64 28.96 28.51
C PRO A 271 29.58 27.89 28.25
N GLY A 272 28.60 28.20 27.40
CA GLY A 272 27.48 27.32 27.13
C GLY A 272 27.90 25.99 26.50
N ALA A 273 29.00 25.94 25.74
CA ALA A 273 29.54 24.68 25.19
C ALA A 273 30.01 23.69 26.27
N LYS A 274 30.60 24.17 27.38
CA LYS A 274 31.01 23.33 28.51
C LYS A 274 29.81 22.90 29.33
N VAL A 275 28.93 23.87 29.59
CA VAL A 275 27.72 23.69 30.37
C VAL A 275 26.73 22.72 29.72
N LEU A 276 26.53 22.84 28.41
CA LEU A 276 25.60 22.03 27.61
C LEU A 276 26.28 20.84 26.95
N GLN A 277 27.50 20.48 27.35
CA GLN A 277 28.21 19.33 26.79
C GLN A 277 27.37 18.04 26.81
N PRO A 278 26.62 17.70 27.89
CA PRO A 278 25.73 16.54 27.89
C PRO A 278 24.62 16.64 26.83
N VAL A 279 24.05 17.83 26.64
CA VAL A 279 23.00 18.10 25.65
C VAL A 279 23.55 18.02 24.22
N ILE A 280 24.77 18.51 23.98
CA ILE A 280 25.46 18.43 22.69
C ILE A 280 25.78 16.97 22.34
N ARG A 281 26.29 16.19 23.30
CA ARG A 281 26.56 14.75 23.11
C ARG A 281 25.27 13.98 22.84
N PHE A 282 24.21 14.26 23.61
CA PHE A 282 22.89 13.68 23.39
C PHE A 282 22.38 14.01 21.99
N LYS A 283 22.51 15.27 21.52
CA LYS A 283 22.13 15.69 20.17
C LYS A 283 22.80 14.82 19.10
N ILE A 284 24.12 14.66 19.17
CA ILE A 284 24.88 13.89 18.18
C ILE A 284 24.43 12.42 18.16
N VAL A 285 24.34 11.80 19.34
CA VAL A 285 23.92 10.39 19.47
C VAL A 285 22.47 10.19 19.00
N TYR A 286 21.58 11.11 19.35
CA TYR A 286 20.18 11.10 18.93
C TYR A 286 20.06 11.14 17.41
N PHE A 287 20.68 12.13 16.75
CA PHE A 287 20.61 12.24 15.29
C PHE A 287 21.26 11.04 14.60
N LEU A 288 22.41 10.55 15.08
CA LEU A 288 23.05 9.35 14.53
C LEU A 288 22.13 8.13 14.61
N THR A 289 21.53 7.89 15.79
CA THR A 289 20.65 6.74 16.03
C THR A 289 19.39 6.83 15.15
N VAL A 290 18.78 8.01 15.05
CA VAL A 290 17.60 8.21 14.20
C VAL A 290 17.94 8.07 12.72
N THR A 291 19.06 8.64 12.25
CA THR A 291 19.48 8.48 10.85
C THR A 291 19.71 7.02 10.48
N VAL A 292 20.36 6.24 11.35
CA VAL A 292 20.52 4.79 11.16
C VAL A 292 19.18 4.07 11.14
N GLY A 293 18.26 4.39 12.06
CA GLY A 293 16.92 3.82 12.09
C GLY A 293 16.11 4.12 10.82
N ILE A 294 16.13 5.36 10.35
CA ILE A 294 15.49 5.77 9.10
C ILE A 294 16.09 5.00 7.92
N LEU A 295 17.41 4.93 7.80
CA LEU A 295 18.07 4.18 6.72
C LEU A 295 17.66 2.70 6.71
N LEU A 296 17.61 2.05 7.87
CA LEU A 296 17.17 0.66 7.98
C LEU A 296 15.72 0.48 7.53
N ILE A 297 14.81 1.37 7.94
CA ILE A 297 13.41 1.36 7.51
C ILE A 297 13.31 1.54 5.99
N LEU A 298 14.04 2.50 5.42
CA LEU A 298 14.03 2.74 3.97
C LEU A 298 14.59 1.55 3.17
N ILE A 299 15.67 0.92 3.65
CA ILE A 299 16.24 -0.29 3.05
C ILE A 299 15.21 -1.43 3.08
N PHE A 300 14.54 -1.62 4.22
CA PHE A 300 13.53 -2.66 4.39
C PHE A 300 12.33 -2.46 3.45
N ILE A 301 11.80 -1.23 3.37
CA ILE A 301 10.73 -0.87 2.43
C ILE A 301 11.20 -1.16 0.99
N ARG A 302 12.38 -0.67 0.60
CA ARG A 302 12.93 -0.86 -0.74
C ARG A 302 13.10 -2.34 -1.11
N GLN A 303 13.63 -3.16 -0.21
CA GLN A 303 13.80 -4.60 -0.46
C GLN A 303 12.47 -5.31 -0.65
N THR A 304 11.49 -5.03 0.22
CA THR A 304 10.16 -5.67 0.17
C THR A 304 9.41 -5.29 -1.11
N THR A 305 9.38 -4.00 -1.43
CA THR A 305 8.69 -3.49 -2.62
C THR A 305 9.32 -3.99 -3.92
N ASN A 306 10.65 -4.07 -4.00
CA ASN A 306 11.33 -4.58 -5.20
C ASN A 306 11.00 -6.05 -5.46
N ARG A 307 10.94 -6.88 -4.41
CA ARG A 307 10.57 -8.30 -4.53
C ARG A 307 9.17 -8.46 -5.10
N LEU A 308 8.19 -7.68 -4.59
CA LEU A 308 6.81 -7.71 -5.08
C LEU A 308 6.72 -7.27 -6.55
N THR A 309 7.39 -6.17 -6.89
CA THR A 309 7.35 -5.59 -8.24
C THR A 309 7.88 -6.54 -9.30
N ILE A 310 9.01 -7.23 -9.02
CA ILE A 310 9.60 -8.19 -9.95
C ILE A 310 8.64 -9.36 -10.23
N ARG A 311 7.92 -9.86 -9.21
CA ARG A 311 6.96 -10.95 -9.39
C ARG A 311 5.80 -10.54 -10.29
N ILE A 312 5.23 -9.36 -10.06
CA ILE A 312 4.12 -8.84 -10.88
C ILE A 312 4.57 -8.60 -12.33
N GLN A 313 5.78 -8.07 -12.53
CA GLN A 313 6.34 -7.89 -13.88
C GLN A 313 6.47 -9.20 -14.64
N LYS A 314 6.86 -10.30 -13.99
CA LYS A 314 6.93 -11.63 -14.63
C LYS A 314 5.56 -12.13 -15.08
N ILE A 315 4.53 -11.97 -14.25
CA ILE A 315 3.16 -12.35 -14.61
C ILE A 315 2.66 -11.49 -15.77
N SER A 316 2.90 -10.17 -15.71
CA SER A 316 2.51 -9.25 -16.78
C SER A 316 3.21 -9.58 -18.11
N ALA A 317 4.49 -9.92 -18.08
CA ALA A 317 5.23 -10.32 -19.28
C ALA A 317 4.68 -11.64 -19.86
N ALA A 318 4.41 -12.63 -19.02
CA ALA A 318 3.81 -13.89 -19.44
C ALA A 318 2.39 -13.70 -20.00
N ALA A 319 1.62 -12.75 -19.47
CA ALA A 319 0.31 -12.41 -19.99
C ALA A 319 0.39 -11.74 -21.37
N ASP A 320 1.37 -10.86 -21.60
CA ASP A 320 1.62 -10.27 -22.93
C ASP A 320 2.07 -11.33 -23.95
N ASP A 321 2.93 -12.26 -23.53
CA ASP A 321 3.32 -13.40 -24.36
C ASP A 321 2.10 -14.28 -24.71
N LEU A 322 1.22 -14.56 -23.74
CA LEU A 322 -0.01 -15.31 -23.95
C LEU A 322 -0.96 -14.60 -24.94
N ALA A 323 -1.11 -13.28 -24.82
CA ALA A 323 -1.93 -12.48 -25.74
C ALA A 323 -1.40 -12.52 -27.18
N ARG A 324 -0.09 -12.71 -27.36
CA ARG A 324 0.56 -12.93 -28.67
C ARG A 324 0.58 -14.40 -29.10
N GLY A 325 -0.13 -15.28 -28.39
CA GLY A 325 -0.23 -16.72 -28.71
C GLY A 325 0.98 -17.56 -28.29
N LYS A 326 1.91 -17.02 -27.49
CA LYS A 326 3.10 -17.76 -27.03
C LYS A 326 2.82 -18.41 -25.67
N PHE A 327 2.62 -19.72 -25.69
CA PHE A 327 2.44 -20.52 -24.48
C PHE A 327 3.78 -20.89 -23.88
N GLY A 328 4.24 -20.12 -22.90
CA GLY A 328 5.43 -20.42 -22.11
C GLY A 328 5.21 -21.54 -21.07
N PRO A 329 6.27 -21.98 -20.38
CA PRO A 329 6.14 -22.88 -19.24
C PRO A 329 5.32 -22.24 -18.10
N PRO A 330 4.66 -23.04 -17.24
CA PRO A 330 3.95 -22.52 -16.09
C PRO A 330 4.87 -21.68 -15.20
N LEU A 331 4.36 -20.55 -14.71
CA LEU A 331 5.10 -19.69 -13.79
C LEU A 331 5.31 -20.40 -12.46
N THR A 332 6.51 -20.30 -11.91
CA THR A 332 6.86 -20.93 -10.63
C THR A 332 6.10 -20.27 -9.48
N MET A 333 5.41 -21.08 -8.67
CA MET A 333 4.71 -20.59 -7.47
C MET A 333 5.71 -20.30 -6.34
N THR A 334 5.94 -19.03 -6.04
CA THR A 334 6.74 -18.61 -4.87
C THR A 334 5.89 -17.77 -3.93
N GLY A 335 5.31 -18.42 -2.91
CA GLY A 335 4.51 -17.76 -1.86
C GLY A 335 3.08 -18.29 -1.76
N LYS A 336 2.45 -18.05 -0.61
CA LYS A 336 1.02 -18.28 -0.35
C LYS A 336 0.25 -16.96 -0.22
N ASP A 337 0.83 -15.88 -0.73
CA ASP A 337 0.25 -14.54 -0.78
C ASP A 337 -0.68 -14.38 -2.00
N GLU A 338 -1.31 -13.22 -2.14
CA GLU A 338 -2.22 -12.88 -3.23
C GLU A 338 -1.52 -12.95 -4.60
N VAL A 339 -0.20 -12.69 -4.65
CA VAL A 339 0.60 -12.83 -5.87
C VAL A 339 0.80 -14.31 -6.23
N GLY A 340 1.00 -15.18 -5.24
CA GLY A 340 1.01 -16.63 -5.42
C GLY A 340 -0.33 -17.16 -5.94
N GLU A 341 -1.45 -16.66 -5.39
CA GLU A 341 -2.79 -17.01 -5.87
C GLU A 341 -3.04 -16.53 -7.30
N LEU A 342 -2.68 -15.28 -7.62
CA LEU A 342 -2.75 -14.75 -8.98
C LEU A 342 -1.96 -15.61 -9.97
N THR A 343 -0.75 -16.04 -9.57
CA THR A 343 0.10 -16.93 -10.38
C THR A 343 -0.60 -18.28 -10.64
N ARG A 344 -1.26 -18.85 -9.61
CA ARG A 344 -2.01 -20.10 -9.72
C ARG A 344 -3.19 -19.96 -10.69
N SER A 345 -3.98 -18.90 -10.53
CA SER A 345 -5.13 -18.61 -11.39
C SER A 345 -4.71 -18.37 -12.83
N PHE A 346 -3.62 -17.64 -13.05
CA PHE A 346 -3.03 -17.42 -14.37
C PHE A 346 -2.58 -18.74 -15.03
N ASN A 347 -1.84 -19.59 -14.30
CA ASN A 347 -1.40 -20.90 -14.82
C ASN A 347 -2.61 -21.80 -15.17
N LYS A 348 -3.65 -21.82 -14.33
CA LYS A 348 -4.89 -22.57 -14.59
C LYS A 348 -5.58 -22.08 -15.87
N MET A 349 -5.77 -20.77 -15.99
CA MET A 349 -6.37 -20.14 -17.19
C MET A 349 -5.57 -20.48 -18.45
N THR A 350 -4.24 -20.33 -18.39
CA THR A 350 -3.34 -20.60 -19.53
C THR A 350 -3.46 -22.06 -20.00
N SER A 351 -3.46 -23.01 -19.07
CA SER A 351 -3.62 -24.44 -19.38
C SER A 351 -4.97 -24.73 -20.01
N GLN A 352 -6.06 -24.18 -19.46
CA GLN A 352 -7.42 -24.39 -19.98
C GLN A 352 -7.59 -23.76 -21.37
N LEU A 353 -7.05 -22.56 -21.59
CA LEU A 353 -7.08 -21.91 -22.90
C LEU A 353 -6.32 -22.72 -23.94
N LYS A 354 -5.12 -23.21 -23.60
CA LYS A 354 -4.33 -24.08 -24.49
C LYS A 354 -5.13 -25.32 -24.89
N GLN A 355 -5.76 -26.00 -23.93
CA GLN A 355 -6.59 -27.18 -24.19
C GLN A 355 -7.78 -26.86 -25.11
N ARG A 356 -8.49 -25.74 -24.88
CA ARG A 356 -9.60 -25.31 -25.75
C ARG A 356 -9.15 -25.02 -27.17
N LEU A 357 -8.01 -24.36 -27.35
CA LEU A 357 -7.46 -24.09 -28.68
C LEU A 357 -7.05 -25.38 -29.40
N THR A 358 -6.41 -26.32 -28.70
CA THR A 358 -6.07 -27.64 -29.26
C THR A 358 -7.32 -28.42 -29.66
N MET A 359 -8.37 -28.43 -28.81
CA MET A 359 -9.64 -29.08 -29.13
C MET A 359 -10.28 -28.44 -30.37
N LYS A 360 -10.34 -27.11 -30.42
CA LYS A 360 -10.90 -26.38 -31.58
C LYS A 360 -10.13 -26.69 -32.86
N ALA A 361 -8.80 -26.76 -32.80
CA ALA A 361 -7.98 -27.14 -33.93
C ALA A 361 -8.27 -28.59 -34.40
N ALA A 362 -8.43 -29.54 -33.46
CA ALA A 362 -8.77 -30.92 -33.80
C ALA A 362 -10.16 -31.04 -34.45
N ILE A 363 -11.14 -30.28 -33.95
CA ILE A 363 -12.50 -30.22 -34.54
C ILE A 363 -12.46 -29.66 -35.97
N ASN A 364 -11.70 -28.58 -36.21
CA ASN A 364 -11.53 -28.04 -37.55
C ASN A 364 -10.93 -29.06 -38.53
N VAL A 365 -9.97 -29.87 -38.07
CA VAL A 365 -9.41 -30.96 -38.88
C VAL A 365 -10.46 -32.02 -39.17
N ALA A 366 -11.29 -32.40 -38.19
CA ALA A 366 -12.37 -33.35 -38.40
C ALA A 366 -13.39 -32.84 -39.44
N ARG A 367 -13.74 -31.55 -39.38
CA ARG A 367 -14.59 -30.88 -40.39
C ARG A 367 -14.01 -30.99 -41.78
N GLU A 368 -12.73 -30.64 -41.93
CA GLU A 368 -12.02 -30.70 -43.23
C GLU A 368 -12.03 -32.12 -43.80
N VAL A 369 -11.74 -33.12 -42.96
CA VAL A 369 -11.80 -34.54 -43.37
C VAL A 369 -13.22 -34.90 -43.83
N GLN A 370 -14.26 -34.52 -43.10
CA GLN A 370 -15.63 -34.84 -43.44
C GLN A 370 -16.08 -34.18 -44.76
N GLN A 371 -15.76 -32.91 -44.96
CA GLN A 371 -16.07 -32.20 -46.20
C GLN A 371 -15.38 -32.83 -47.41
N ASN A 372 -14.14 -33.30 -47.25
CA ASN A 372 -13.40 -34.02 -48.30
C ASN A 372 -13.98 -35.41 -48.62
N LEU A 373 -14.85 -35.97 -47.77
CA LEU A 373 -15.53 -37.24 -48.03
C LEU A 373 -16.79 -37.06 -48.90
N LEU A 374 -17.40 -35.88 -48.88
CA LEU A 374 -18.56 -35.56 -49.71
C LEU A 374 -18.14 -35.36 -51.18
N PRO A 375 -19.03 -35.65 -52.16
CA PRO A 375 -18.75 -35.37 -53.56
C PRO A 375 -18.46 -33.88 -53.79
N SER A 376 -17.32 -33.57 -54.42
CA SER A 376 -16.93 -32.21 -54.81
C SER A 376 -17.48 -31.80 -56.17
N GLU A 377 -17.84 -32.78 -57.00
CA GLU A 377 -18.40 -32.59 -58.34
C GLU A 377 -19.71 -33.37 -58.44
N GLY A 378 -20.64 -32.84 -59.26
CA GLY A 378 -21.84 -33.55 -59.64
C GLY A 378 -21.56 -34.73 -60.56
N PHE A 379 -22.63 -35.36 -61.03
CA PHE A 379 -22.59 -36.37 -62.09
C PHE A 379 -23.26 -35.84 -63.34
N SER A 380 -22.65 -36.10 -64.50
CA SER A 380 -23.25 -35.76 -65.79
C SER A 380 -22.96 -36.86 -66.79
N ALA A 381 -24.02 -37.45 -67.31
CA ALA A 381 -24.01 -38.45 -68.36
C ALA A 381 -25.20 -38.23 -69.30
N ASP A 382 -25.22 -38.93 -70.43
CA ASP A 382 -26.30 -38.80 -71.39
C ASP A 382 -27.65 -39.15 -70.76
N GLY A 383 -28.52 -38.15 -70.68
CA GLY A 383 -29.85 -38.22 -70.07
C GLY A 383 -29.92 -38.23 -68.54
N ILE A 384 -28.81 -38.02 -67.81
CA ILE A 384 -28.83 -37.84 -66.34
C ILE A 384 -27.80 -36.79 -65.91
N VAL A 385 -28.25 -35.79 -65.15
CA VAL A 385 -27.38 -34.85 -64.44
C VAL A 385 -27.77 -34.83 -62.97
N ALA A 386 -26.81 -34.94 -62.06
CA ALA A 386 -27.05 -34.86 -60.62
C ALA A 386 -26.07 -33.88 -59.96
N GLY A 387 -26.57 -33.11 -59.00
CA GLY A 387 -25.80 -32.20 -58.17
C GLY A 387 -26.22 -32.34 -56.71
N GLY A 388 -25.35 -32.00 -55.78
CA GLY A 388 -25.65 -32.09 -54.35
C GLY A 388 -24.92 -31.03 -53.52
N VAL A 389 -25.52 -30.65 -52.40
CA VAL A 389 -24.95 -29.72 -51.42
C VAL A 389 -25.28 -30.20 -50.01
N SER A 390 -24.35 -30.01 -49.08
CA SER A 390 -24.57 -30.21 -47.65
C SER A 390 -23.98 -29.04 -46.89
N LEU A 391 -24.78 -28.42 -46.03
CA LEU A 391 -24.43 -27.26 -45.21
C LEU A 391 -24.57 -27.64 -43.74
N TYR A 392 -23.44 -27.79 -43.05
CA TYR A 392 -23.44 -28.18 -41.65
C TYR A 392 -23.89 -27.05 -40.73
N CYS A 393 -24.71 -27.36 -39.72
CA CYS A 393 -25.13 -26.39 -38.69
C CYS A 393 -24.03 -26.14 -37.65
N ASP A 394 -23.24 -27.17 -37.35
CA ASP A 394 -22.15 -27.17 -36.37
C ASP A 394 -20.76 -27.26 -37.05
N GLU A 395 -19.70 -27.50 -36.26
CA GLU A 395 -18.38 -27.77 -36.82
C GLU A 395 -18.30 -29.08 -37.62
N THR A 396 -19.19 -30.05 -37.39
CA THR A 396 -19.30 -31.32 -38.14
C THR A 396 -20.76 -31.70 -38.28
N GLY A 397 -21.14 -32.35 -39.39
CA GLY A 397 -22.53 -32.72 -39.65
C GLY A 397 -22.86 -34.19 -39.38
N GLY A 398 -24.11 -34.51 -39.06
CA GLY A 398 -24.67 -35.88 -39.12
C GLY A 398 -25.11 -36.27 -40.52
N ASP A 399 -25.40 -35.29 -41.37
CA ASP A 399 -25.89 -35.50 -42.72
C ASP A 399 -24.85 -36.07 -43.70
N TYR A 400 -25.35 -36.86 -44.63
CA TYR A 400 -24.58 -37.53 -45.68
C TYR A 400 -25.27 -37.42 -47.02
N PHE A 401 -24.50 -37.10 -48.06
CA PHE A 401 -24.86 -37.48 -49.40
C PHE A 401 -23.67 -38.05 -50.17
N ASP A 402 -23.96 -38.86 -51.17
CA ASP A 402 -22.96 -39.36 -52.12
C ASP A 402 -23.58 -39.55 -53.49
N ILE A 403 -22.76 -39.34 -54.51
CA ILE A 403 -23.08 -39.53 -55.93
C ILE A 403 -22.04 -40.52 -56.46
N MET A 404 -22.49 -41.75 -56.69
CA MET A 404 -21.65 -42.89 -56.99
C MET A 404 -21.78 -43.26 -58.46
N THR A 405 -20.64 -43.34 -59.14
CA THR A 405 -20.53 -43.79 -60.53
C THR A 405 -20.11 -45.25 -60.59
N PHE A 406 -20.65 -46.00 -61.55
CA PHE A 406 -20.38 -47.43 -61.67
C PHE A 406 -19.42 -47.70 -62.82
N PRO A 407 -18.19 -48.21 -62.53
CA PRO A 407 -17.23 -48.52 -63.60
C PRO A 407 -17.84 -49.47 -64.63
N GLY A 408 -17.76 -49.10 -65.91
CA GLY A 408 -18.31 -49.88 -67.02
C GLY A 408 -19.78 -49.61 -67.34
N ASN A 409 -20.46 -48.70 -66.62
CA ASN A 409 -21.76 -48.17 -67.00
C ASN A 409 -21.81 -46.66 -66.72
N ASP A 410 -21.41 -45.87 -67.72
CA ASP A 410 -21.35 -44.41 -67.63
C ASP A 410 -22.74 -43.76 -67.59
N GLN A 411 -23.82 -44.51 -67.85
CA GLN A 411 -25.21 -44.03 -67.77
C GLN A 411 -25.95 -44.55 -66.53
N LYS A 412 -25.19 -44.98 -65.51
CA LYS A 412 -25.73 -45.39 -64.21
C LYS A 412 -25.16 -44.55 -63.08
N VAL A 413 -26.06 -44.04 -62.25
CA VAL A 413 -25.73 -43.27 -61.05
C VAL A 413 -26.42 -43.86 -59.83
N GLY A 414 -25.70 -43.89 -58.71
CA GLY A 414 -26.24 -44.19 -57.39
C GLY A 414 -26.21 -42.93 -56.54
N VAL A 415 -27.35 -42.51 -56.00
CA VAL A 415 -27.47 -41.35 -55.14
C VAL A 415 -27.90 -41.80 -53.75
N ALA A 416 -27.13 -41.41 -52.75
CA ALA A 416 -27.45 -41.64 -51.34
C ALA A 416 -27.67 -40.28 -50.67
N VAL A 417 -28.72 -40.18 -49.87
CA VAL A 417 -28.89 -39.12 -48.86
C VAL A 417 -29.25 -39.80 -47.56
N GLY A 418 -28.61 -39.42 -46.47
CA GLY A 418 -28.95 -39.94 -45.16
C GLY A 418 -28.66 -38.95 -44.06
N ASP A 419 -29.37 -39.11 -42.96
CA ASP A 419 -29.27 -38.26 -41.79
C ASP A 419 -29.09 -39.16 -40.55
N VAL A 420 -28.06 -38.87 -39.77
CA VAL A 420 -27.71 -39.60 -38.56
C VAL A 420 -28.39 -38.91 -37.38
N VAL A 421 -29.04 -39.68 -36.51
CA VAL A 421 -29.69 -39.09 -35.33
C VAL A 421 -28.71 -38.30 -34.45
N GLY A 422 -29.06 -37.04 -34.19
CA GLY A 422 -28.26 -36.09 -33.41
C GLY A 422 -27.19 -35.37 -34.24
N HIS A 423 -26.44 -34.46 -33.62
CA HIS A 423 -25.48 -33.60 -34.31
C HIS A 423 -24.07 -33.70 -33.70
N GLY A 424 -23.08 -33.08 -34.35
CA GLY A 424 -21.70 -33.02 -33.88
C GLY A 424 -20.86 -34.26 -34.19
N ILE A 425 -19.75 -34.42 -33.47
CA ILE A 425 -18.66 -35.35 -33.84
C ILE A 425 -19.11 -36.83 -33.85
N GLY A 426 -19.99 -37.21 -32.93
CA GLY A 426 -20.49 -38.59 -32.85
C GLY A 426 -21.30 -38.98 -34.07
N ALA A 427 -22.21 -38.10 -34.51
CA ALA A 427 -23.02 -38.28 -35.72
C ALA A 427 -22.13 -38.29 -36.97
N ALA A 428 -21.17 -37.36 -37.06
CA ALA A 428 -20.20 -37.29 -38.14
C ALA A 428 -19.37 -38.58 -38.31
N LEU A 429 -18.90 -39.17 -37.20
CA LEU A 429 -18.17 -40.44 -37.26
C LEU A 429 -19.05 -41.58 -37.77
N LEU A 430 -20.30 -41.68 -37.31
CA LEU A 430 -21.23 -42.70 -37.78
C LEU A 430 -21.59 -42.51 -39.27
N MET A 431 -21.74 -41.26 -39.71
CA MET A 431 -21.90 -40.90 -41.12
C MET A 431 -20.73 -41.44 -41.97
N THR A 432 -19.48 -41.26 -41.53
CA THR A 432 -18.31 -41.79 -42.27
C THR A 432 -18.34 -43.31 -42.37
N THR A 433 -18.82 -44.00 -41.32
CA THR A 433 -19.01 -45.45 -41.32
C THR A 433 -20.08 -45.87 -42.33
N VAL A 434 -21.24 -45.20 -42.33
CA VAL A 434 -22.32 -45.48 -43.30
C VAL A 434 -21.83 -45.31 -44.73
N ARG A 435 -21.12 -44.22 -45.03
CA ARG A 435 -20.50 -43.99 -46.33
C ARG A 435 -19.58 -45.14 -46.74
N ALA A 436 -18.67 -45.54 -45.85
CA ALA A 436 -17.71 -46.60 -46.14
C ALA A 436 -18.39 -47.94 -46.40
N LEU A 437 -19.36 -48.32 -45.55
CA LEU A 437 -20.13 -49.55 -45.69
C LEU A 437 -20.96 -49.55 -46.97
N LEU A 438 -21.64 -48.45 -47.27
CA LEU A 438 -22.48 -48.31 -48.46
C LEU A 438 -21.63 -48.41 -49.72
N ARG A 439 -20.57 -47.60 -49.86
CA ARG A 439 -19.67 -47.65 -51.04
C ARG A 439 -19.06 -49.05 -51.20
N CYS A 440 -18.61 -49.69 -50.12
CA CYS A 440 -18.03 -51.03 -50.20
C CYS A 440 -19.03 -52.07 -50.74
N ARG A 441 -20.30 -51.99 -50.31
CA ARG A 441 -21.31 -53.00 -50.65
C ARG A 441 -22.01 -52.76 -51.98
N VAL A 442 -22.24 -51.50 -52.38
CA VAL A 442 -23.03 -51.18 -53.59
C VAL A 442 -22.31 -51.49 -54.89
N PHE A 443 -20.98 -51.46 -54.92
CA PHE A 443 -20.18 -51.87 -56.08
C PHE A 443 -20.06 -53.40 -56.25
N GLN A 444 -20.53 -54.17 -55.28
CA GLN A 444 -20.54 -55.63 -55.37
C GLN A 444 -21.85 -56.14 -56.01
N PRO A 445 -21.84 -57.33 -56.63
CA PRO A 445 -23.06 -57.96 -57.14
C PRO A 445 -24.13 -58.17 -56.07
N GLY A 446 -25.39 -58.24 -56.49
CA GLY A 446 -26.56 -58.48 -55.63
C GLY A 446 -27.69 -57.49 -55.87
N ARG A 447 -28.88 -57.80 -55.34
CA ARG A 447 -30.04 -56.90 -55.44
C ARG A 447 -29.89 -55.70 -54.50
N LEU A 448 -30.54 -54.59 -54.85
CA LEU A 448 -30.45 -53.33 -54.09
C LEU A 448 -30.83 -53.50 -52.62
N ASN A 449 -31.94 -54.18 -52.35
CA ASN A 449 -32.39 -54.48 -51.00
C ASN A 449 -31.41 -55.37 -50.22
N GLU A 450 -30.80 -56.37 -50.86
CA GLU A 450 -29.80 -57.24 -50.23
C GLU A 450 -28.57 -56.44 -49.79
N LYS A 451 -28.10 -55.53 -50.65
CA LYS A 451 -27.00 -54.61 -50.34
C LYS A 451 -27.32 -53.75 -49.11
N ILE A 452 -28.48 -53.13 -49.05
CA ILE A 452 -28.87 -52.28 -47.91
C ILE A 452 -29.09 -53.11 -46.64
N ASN A 453 -29.66 -54.32 -46.74
CA ASN A 453 -29.77 -55.23 -45.60
C ASN A 453 -28.40 -55.59 -45.00
N ASP A 454 -27.38 -55.82 -45.84
CA ASP A 454 -26.03 -56.13 -45.39
C ASP A 454 -25.38 -54.92 -44.69
N VAL A 455 -25.56 -53.71 -45.24
CA VAL A 455 -25.11 -52.46 -44.59
C VAL A 455 -25.79 -52.27 -43.23
N ASN A 456 -27.11 -52.47 -43.15
CA ASN A 456 -27.89 -52.35 -41.93
C ASN A 456 -27.41 -53.32 -40.84
N ARG A 457 -27.14 -54.59 -41.18
CA ARG A 457 -26.63 -55.57 -40.20
C ARG A 457 -25.29 -55.18 -39.60
N LEU A 458 -24.40 -54.60 -40.39
CA LEU A 458 -23.12 -54.10 -39.90
C LEU A 458 -23.33 -52.86 -39.03
N LEU A 459 -24.17 -51.93 -39.47
CA LEU A 459 -24.47 -50.72 -38.71
C LEU A 459 -25.12 -51.03 -37.35
N CYS A 460 -26.05 -51.98 -37.29
CA CYS A 460 -26.65 -52.43 -36.02
C CYS A 460 -25.62 -52.94 -35.01
N ARG A 461 -24.47 -53.49 -35.46
CA ARG A 461 -23.39 -53.87 -34.54
C ARG A 461 -22.72 -52.65 -33.94
N ASP A 462 -22.46 -51.63 -34.77
CA ASP A 462 -21.81 -50.39 -34.36
C ASP A 462 -22.73 -49.52 -33.48
N THR A 463 -24.05 -49.59 -33.68
CA THR A 463 -25.04 -48.79 -32.94
C THR A 463 -25.68 -49.52 -31.76
N SER A 464 -25.44 -50.82 -31.59
CA SER A 464 -26.09 -51.65 -30.55
C SER A 464 -26.00 -51.10 -29.12
N ILE A 465 -24.91 -50.40 -28.78
CA ILE A 465 -24.69 -49.81 -27.45
C ILE A 465 -25.23 -48.38 -27.38
N SER A 466 -25.04 -47.58 -28.42
CA SER A 466 -25.44 -46.16 -28.42
C SER A 466 -26.94 -45.97 -28.63
N GLY A 467 -27.60 -46.90 -29.33
CA GLY A 467 -28.98 -46.75 -29.80
C GLY A 467 -29.12 -45.75 -30.95
N ASN A 468 -28.01 -45.25 -31.51
CA ASN A 468 -28.04 -44.35 -32.65
C ASN A 468 -28.58 -45.08 -33.89
N PHE A 469 -29.15 -44.33 -34.81
CA PHE A 469 -29.65 -44.85 -36.08
C PHE A 469 -29.44 -43.82 -37.17
N VAL A 470 -29.58 -44.26 -38.41
CA VAL A 470 -29.37 -43.43 -39.60
C VAL A 470 -30.53 -43.61 -40.53
N THR A 471 -31.17 -42.51 -40.90
CA THR A 471 -32.13 -42.51 -41.99
C THR A 471 -31.36 -42.54 -43.32
N LEU A 472 -31.81 -43.32 -44.30
CA LEU A 472 -31.18 -43.38 -45.62
C LEU A 472 -32.23 -43.38 -46.74
N PHE A 473 -31.97 -42.67 -47.81
CA PHE A 473 -32.62 -42.84 -49.10
C PHE A 473 -31.54 -43.15 -50.13
N TYR A 474 -31.63 -44.32 -50.76
CA TYR A 474 -30.67 -44.75 -51.79
C TYR A 474 -31.40 -45.03 -53.10
N LEU A 475 -30.96 -44.39 -54.17
CA LEU A 475 -31.54 -44.40 -55.50
C LEU A 475 -30.49 -44.80 -56.54
N GLU A 476 -30.75 -45.83 -57.34
CA GLU A 476 -29.99 -46.17 -58.54
C GLU A 476 -30.83 -45.84 -59.78
N ILE A 477 -30.28 -45.06 -60.71
CA ILE A 477 -30.88 -44.82 -62.03
C ILE A 477 -29.92 -45.38 -63.07
N ASP A 478 -30.42 -46.24 -63.95
CA ASP A 478 -29.67 -46.89 -65.03
C ASP A 478 -30.41 -46.64 -66.36
N ARG A 479 -29.85 -45.80 -67.24
CA ARG A 479 -30.49 -45.50 -68.55
C ARG A 479 -30.32 -46.63 -69.55
N MET A 480 -29.26 -47.46 -69.44
CA MET A 480 -29.10 -48.58 -70.37
C MET A 480 -30.19 -49.62 -70.18
N GLU A 481 -30.53 -49.91 -68.91
CA GLU A 481 -31.63 -50.80 -68.55
C GLU A 481 -32.99 -50.09 -68.49
N ASN A 482 -33.00 -48.76 -68.64
CA ASN A 482 -34.15 -47.89 -68.44
C ASN A 482 -34.90 -48.13 -67.11
N THR A 483 -34.15 -48.35 -66.02
CA THR A 483 -34.70 -48.65 -64.69
C THR A 483 -34.25 -47.67 -63.64
N MET A 484 -35.18 -47.34 -62.75
CA MET A 484 -34.96 -46.56 -61.53
C MET A 484 -35.34 -47.43 -60.34
N ARG A 485 -34.39 -47.66 -59.43
CA ARG A 485 -34.58 -48.50 -58.24
C ARG A 485 -34.23 -47.72 -56.99
N TRP A 486 -35.03 -47.82 -55.93
CA TRP A 486 -34.68 -47.17 -54.67
C TRP A 486 -35.07 -47.98 -53.45
N VAL A 487 -34.35 -47.72 -52.37
CA VAL A 487 -34.62 -48.23 -51.03
C VAL A 487 -34.70 -47.05 -50.08
N ARG A 488 -35.77 -47.05 -49.28
CA ARG A 488 -35.98 -46.09 -48.20
C ARG A 488 -35.67 -46.79 -46.88
N GLY A 489 -34.75 -46.24 -46.12
CA GLY A 489 -34.38 -46.60 -44.77
C GLY A 489 -34.82 -45.54 -43.77
N GLY A 490 -36.12 -45.31 -43.65
CA GLY A 490 -36.70 -44.31 -42.73
C GLY A 490 -36.58 -42.85 -43.17
N HIS A 491 -35.69 -42.49 -44.10
CA HIS A 491 -35.48 -41.11 -44.58
C HIS A 491 -36.70 -40.57 -45.33
N ASP A 492 -36.82 -39.27 -45.50
CA ASP A 492 -37.99 -38.72 -46.17
C ASP A 492 -38.06 -39.09 -47.68
N PRO A 493 -39.27 -39.22 -48.26
CA PRO A 493 -39.42 -39.57 -49.67
C PRO A 493 -38.82 -38.51 -50.60
N ALA A 494 -38.26 -38.96 -51.74
CA ALA A 494 -37.81 -38.04 -52.77
C ALA A 494 -38.99 -37.36 -53.46
N ILE A 495 -38.91 -36.05 -53.66
CA ILE A 495 -39.89 -35.25 -54.39
C ILE A 495 -39.57 -35.35 -55.89
N VAL A 496 -40.55 -35.70 -56.71
CA VAL A 496 -40.41 -35.75 -58.17
C VAL A 496 -41.28 -34.65 -58.78
N TYR A 497 -40.69 -33.83 -59.63
CA TYR A 497 -41.37 -32.80 -60.39
C TYR A 497 -41.28 -33.10 -61.88
N PHE A 498 -42.42 -33.02 -62.56
CA PHE A 498 -42.55 -33.20 -64.01
C PHE A 498 -42.80 -31.84 -64.67
N PRO A 499 -41.80 -31.21 -65.32
CA PRO A 499 -41.96 -29.88 -65.92
C PRO A 499 -43.07 -29.82 -66.98
N GLY A 500 -43.21 -30.87 -67.78
CA GLY A 500 -44.20 -30.94 -68.86
C GLY A 500 -45.65 -30.91 -68.38
N SER A 501 -45.97 -31.65 -67.32
CA SER A 501 -47.31 -31.72 -66.73
C SER A 501 -47.52 -30.74 -65.55
N ARG A 502 -46.43 -30.15 -65.05
CA ARG A 502 -46.37 -29.33 -63.83
C ARG A 502 -46.93 -30.04 -62.59
N GLN A 503 -46.73 -31.36 -62.53
CA GLN A 503 -47.20 -32.18 -61.42
C GLN A 503 -46.05 -32.58 -60.50
N PHE A 504 -46.40 -32.78 -59.22
CA PHE A 504 -45.50 -33.32 -58.21
C PHE A 504 -45.93 -34.75 -57.86
N SER A 505 -44.95 -35.61 -57.65
CA SER A 505 -45.09 -36.97 -57.14
C SER A 505 -44.00 -37.24 -56.10
N GLU A 506 -44.03 -38.40 -55.46
CA GLU A 506 -43.02 -38.82 -54.49
C GLU A 506 -42.58 -40.25 -54.73
N LEU A 507 -41.27 -40.50 -54.63
CA LEU A 507 -40.71 -41.85 -54.60
C LEU A 507 -40.88 -42.44 -53.19
N LYS A 508 -42.10 -42.90 -52.90
CA LYS A 508 -42.45 -43.50 -51.61
C LYS A 508 -41.86 -44.89 -51.44
N GLY A 509 -41.87 -45.36 -50.20
CA GLY A 509 -41.45 -46.71 -49.84
C GLY A 509 -41.65 -46.94 -48.34
N ASN A 510 -41.79 -48.21 -47.97
CA ASN A 510 -41.71 -48.61 -46.56
C ASN A 510 -40.24 -48.78 -46.17
N GLY A 511 -39.90 -48.39 -44.95
CA GLY A 511 -38.52 -48.49 -44.46
C GLY A 511 -38.41 -48.15 -43.00
N LEU A 512 -37.53 -48.87 -42.30
CA LEU A 512 -37.07 -48.54 -40.95
C LEU A 512 -35.71 -47.82 -41.03
N ALA A 513 -35.38 -46.95 -40.09
CA ALA A 513 -34.03 -46.40 -40.03
C ALA A 513 -32.98 -47.52 -39.89
N LEU A 514 -31.83 -47.34 -40.54
CA LEU A 514 -30.73 -48.28 -40.43
C LEU A 514 -30.12 -48.22 -39.02
N GLY A 515 -29.62 -49.35 -38.54
CA GLY A 515 -29.03 -49.47 -37.21
C GLY A 515 -30.03 -49.81 -36.10
N VAL A 516 -31.35 -49.84 -36.39
CA VAL A 516 -32.39 -50.14 -35.40
C VAL A 516 -32.65 -51.63 -35.22
N ASP A 517 -32.86 -52.36 -36.32
CA ASP A 517 -33.17 -53.79 -36.31
C ASP A 517 -32.39 -54.51 -37.41
N ALA A 518 -31.51 -55.44 -37.02
CA ALA A 518 -30.64 -56.17 -37.93
C ALA A 518 -31.38 -57.19 -38.80
N ASP A 519 -32.56 -57.64 -38.38
CA ASP A 519 -33.37 -58.64 -39.08
C ASP A 519 -34.39 -58.03 -40.03
N TYR A 520 -34.59 -56.70 -39.97
CA TYR A 520 -35.45 -55.96 -40.88
C TYR A 520 -35.02 -56.16 -42.34
N ARG A 521 -36.00 -56.40 -43.21
CA ARG A 521 -35.79 -56.63 -44.65
C ARG A 521 -36.32 -55.44 -45.44
N PHE A 522 -35.40 -54.65 -45.98
CA PHE A 522 -35.73 -53.52 -46.83
C PHE A 522 -36.37 -53.97 -48.15
N ALA A 523 -37.36 -53.20 -48.61
CA ALA A 523 -37.99 -53.40 -49.91
C ALA A 523 -37.27 -52.59 -50.98
N CYS A 524 -37.00 -53.22 -52.14
CA CYS A 524 -36.55 -52.51 -53.33
C CYS A 524 -37.79 -52.09 -54.12
N ASN A 525 -37.97 -50.79 -54.33
CA ASN A 525 -38.97 -50.26 -55.24
C ASN A 525 -38.32 -50.06 -56.61
N GLU A 526 -39.09 -50.23 -57.68
CA GLU A 526 -38.60 -50.15 -59.05
C GLU A 526 -39.65 -49.51 -59.95
N LEU A 527 -39.21 -48.61 -60.83
CA LEU A 527 -39.98 -47.99 -61.89
C LEU A 527 -39.13 -47.93 -63.15
N SER A 528 -39.76 -47.96 -64.32
CA SER A 528 -39.09 -47.56 -65.56
C SER A 528 -38.79 -46.07 -65.52
N VAL A 529 -37.63 -45.66 -66.03
CA VAL A 529 -37.34 -44.21 -66.14
C VAL A 529 -38.30 -43.63 -67.19
N PRO A 530 -39.13 -42.64 -66.84
CA PRO A 530 -40.03 -42.02 -67.80
C PRO A 530 -39.27 -41.41 -68.99
N GLU A 531 -39.93 -41.35 -70.15
CA GLU A 531 -39.42 -40.64 -71.32
C GLU A 531 -39.54 -39.11 -71.16
N GLU A 532 -40.45 -38.65 -70.30
CA GLU A 532 -40.58 -37.25 -69.96
C GLU A 532 -39.45 -36.77 -69.04
N GLU A 533 -39.07 -35.51 -69.19
CA GLU A 533 -38.13 -34.86 -68.29
C GLU A 533 -38.70 -34.84 -66.86
N GLN A 534 -37.85 -35.11 -65.88
CA GLN A 534 -38.21 -35.04 -64.47
C GLN A 534 -37.04 -34.55 -63.62
N LEU A 535 -37.38 -33.84 -62.55
CA LEU A 535 -36.46 -33.43 -61.50
C LEU A 535 -36.79 -34.19 -60.22
N ILE A 536 -35.81 -34.89 -59.68
CA ILE A 536 -35.91 -35.64 -58.44
C ILE A 536 -35.08 -34.88 -57.39
N LEU A 537 -35.71 -34.44 -56.31
CA LEU A 537 -35.08 -33.81 -55.16
C LEU A 537 -35.13 -34.77 -53.97
N ILE A 538 -33.97 -35.06 -53.41
CA ILE A 538 -33.82 -35.77 -52.14
C ILE A 538 -33.20 -34.78 -51.15
N GLY A 539 -33.71 -34.70 -49.93
CA GLY A 539 -33.14 -33.80 -48.92
C GLY A 539 -33.33 -34.30 -47.50
N SER A 540 -32.58 -33.71 -46.56
CA SER A 540 -32.79 -33.87 -45.13
C SER A 540 -33.85 -32.92 -44.60
N ASP A 541 -34.36 -33.22 -43.40
CA ASP A 541 -35.37 -32.42 -42.71
C ASP A 541 -34.91 -31.01 -42.37
N GLY A 542 -33.63 -30.84 -42.07
CA GLY A 542 -33.03 -29.52 -41.89
C GLY A 542 -33.24 -28.57 -43.07
N ALA A 543 -33.54 -29.05 -44.29
CA ALA A 543 -33.86 -28.18 -45.43
C ALA A 543 -35.27 -27.55 -45.38
N TRP A 544 -36.27 -28.25 -44.84
CA TRP A 544 -37.65 -27.76 -44.76
C TRP A 544 -38.08 -27.34 -43.36
N ASP A 545 -37.36 -27.74 -42.31
CA ASP A 545 -37.62 -27.35 -40.92
C ASP A 545 -36.90 -26.06 -40.50
N VAL A 546 -36.21 -25.37 -41.43
CA VAL A 546 -35.59 -24.06 -41.16
C VAL A 546 -36.65 -23.05 -40.73
N GLU A 547 -36.41 -22.40 -39.58
CA GLU A 547 -37.29 -21.37 -39.03
C GLU A 547 -36.78 -19.96 -39.33
N ASN A 548 -37.70 -19.02 -39.56
CA ASN A 548 -37.41 -17.59 -39.58
C ASN A 548 -37.53 -16.95 -38.18
N GLU A 549 -37.27 -15.64 -38.07
CA GLU A 549 -37.37 -14.89 -36.80
C GLU A 549 -38.76 -14.96 -36.12
N THR A 550 -39.81 -15.30 -36.87
CA THR A 550 -41.18 -15.45 -36.35
C THR A 550 -41.53 -16.89 -35.95
N GLY A 551 -40.60 -17.84 -36.12
CA GLY A 551 -40.83 -19.26 -35.87
C GLY A 551 -41.63 -19.98 -36.96
N GLU A 552 -41.80 -19.37 -38.14
CA GLU A 552 -42.42 -20.03 -39.29
C GLU A 552 -41.37 -20.93 -39.96
N GLN A 553 -41.72 -22.20 -40.21
CA GLN A 553 -40.88 -23.14 -40.96
C GLN A 553 -40.91 -22.86 -42.47
N PHE A 554 -39.79 -23.13 -43.15
CA PHE A 554 -39.67 -22.94 -44.60
C PHE A 554 -40.65 -23.84 -45.37
N GLY A 555 -40.70 -25.13 -45.00
CA GLY A 555 -41.65 -26.11 -45.50
C GLY A 555 -41.40 -26.61 -46.93
N LYS A 556 -41.89 -27.82 -47.21
CA LYS A 556 -41.75 -28.49 -48.52
C LYS A 556 -42.47 -27.74 -49.65
N ASP A 557 -43.55 -27.02 -49.36
CA ASP A 557 -44.30 -26.25 -50.36
C ASP A 557 -43.49 -25.11 -50.98
N ARG A 558 -42.58 -24.48 -50.20
CA ARG A 558 -41.68 -23.44 -50.73
C ARG A 558 -40.59 -24.06 -51.58
N ILE A 559 -40.00 -25.18 -51.14
CA ILE A 559 -39.03 -25.95 -51.90
C ILE A 559 -39.62 -26.39 -53.25
N GLY A 560 -40.82 -26.96 -53.26
CA GLY A 560 -41.51 -27.38 -54.48
C GLY A 560 -41.71 -26.22 -55.45
N ARG A 561 -42.15 -25.06 -54.97
CA ARG A 561 -42.28 -23.85 -55.79
C ARG A 561 -40.95 -23.39 -56.40
N LEU A 562 -39.86 -23.46 -55.63
CA LEU A 562 -38.53 -23.12 -56.11
C LEU A 562 -38.03 -24.14 -57.15
N LEU A 563 -38.29 -25.43 -56.94
CA LEU A 563 -37.95 -26.50 -57.87
C LEU A 563 -38.67 -26.30 -59.22
N ALA A 564 -39.98 -26.00 -59.18
CA ALA A 564 -40.76 -25.73 -60.40
C ALA A 564 -40.29 -24.47 -61.13
N ALA A 565 -40.05 -23.37 -60.40
CA ALA A 565 -39.65 -22.09 -60.99
C ALA A 565 -38.24 -22.10 -61.63
N ASN A 566 -37.39 -23.04 -61.22
CA ASN A 566 -36.00 -23.15 -61.68
C ASN A 566 -35.73 -24.44 -62.46
N SER A 567 -36.77 -25.15 -62.91
CA SER A 567 -36.65 -26.48 -63.54
C SER A 567 -35.79 -26.52 -64.82
N ASP A 568 -35.69 -25.39 -65.53
CA ASP A 568 -34.85 -25.24 -66.72
C ASP A 568 -33.33 -25.14 -66.40
N LEU A 569 -32.96 -24.89 -65.15
CA LEU A 569 -31.57 -24.71 -64.74
C LEU A 569 -30.85 -26.06 -64.50
N PRO A 570 -29.51 -26.11 -64.58
CA PRO A 570 -28.76 -27.29 -64.16
C PRO A 570 -28.91 -27.53 -62.64
N PRO A 571 -28.81 -28.79 -62.17
CA PRO A 571 -29.00 -29.15 -60.76
C PRO A 571 -28.25 -28.27 -59.76
N ASP A 572 -26.97 -27.97 -60.01
CA ASP A 572 -26.16 -27.12 -59.12
C ASP A 572 -26.69 -25.68 -59.01
N ALA A 573 -27.25 -25.13 -60.09
CA ALA A 573 -27.86 -23.81 -60.08
C ALA A 573 -29.22 -23.82 -59.36
N ILE A 574 -29.98 -24.91 -59.46
CA ILE A 574 -31.22 -25.11 -58.69
C ILE A 574 -30.90 -25.16 -57.19
N LEU A 575 -29.90 -25.96 -56.80
CA LEU A 575 -29.44 -26.06 -55.41
C LEU A 575 -28.95 -24.72 -54.87
N SER A 576 -28.20 -23.96 -55.68
CA SER A 576 -27.76 -22.60 -55.32
C SER A 576 -28.96 -21.68 -55.06
N LYS A 577 -29.99 -21.72 -55.92
CA LYS A 577 -31.21 -20.92 -55.72
C LYS A 577 -31.99 -21.32 -54.49
N ILE A 578 -32.10 -22.62 -54.21
CA ILE A 578 -32.79 -23.12 -53.00
C ILE A 578 -32.04 -22.68 -51.75
N THR A 579 -30.72 -22.89 -51.69
CA THR A 579 -29.90 -22.53 -50.53
C THR A 579 -29.84 -21.01 -50.30
N GLU A 580 -29.78 -20.19 -51.35
CA GLU A 580 -29.92 -18.73 -51.25
C GLU A 580 -31.24 -18.31 -50.61
N GLN A 581 -32.36 -18.94 -51.02
CA GLN A 581 -33.68 -18.62 -50.49
C GLN A 581 -33.87 -19.10 -49.05
N ILE A 582 -33.32 -20.27 -48.68
CA ILE A 582 -33.32 -20.76 -47.31
C ILE A 582 -32.55 -19.78 -46.40
N ASN A 583 -31.36 -19.34 -46.82
CA ASN A 583 -30.57 -18.37 -46.06
C ASN A 583 -31.27 -17.02 -45.95
N ALA A 584 -31.89 -16.53 -47.02
CA ALA A 584 -32.65 -15.29 -47.01
C ALA A 584 -33.89 -15.36 -46.10
N PHE A 585 -34.55 -16.53 -46.05
CA PHE A 585 -35.71 -16.74 -45.18
C PHE A 585 -35.32 -16.81 -43.69
N ARG A 586 -34.21 -17.48 -43.38
CA ARG A 586 -33.69 -17.63 -42.01
C ARG A 586 -33.25 -16.29 -41.40
N GLY A 587 -32.64 -15.41 -42.20
CA GLY A 587 -32.07 -14.15 -41.71
C GLY A 587 -30.92 -14.39 -40.73
N GLU A 588 -30.98 -13.77 -39.56
CA GLU A 588 -29.97 -13.90 -38.49
C GLU A 588 -30.20 -15.10 -37.56
N THR A 589 -31.29 -15.85 -37.73
CA THR A 589 -31.58 -17.04 -36.92
C THR A 589 -30.49 -18.11 -37.14
N PRO A 590 -29.96 -18.74 -36.08
CA PRO A 590 -29.00 -19.84 -36.23
C PRO A 590 -29.58 -21.02 -37.00
N GLN A 591 -28.73 -21.77 -37.69
CA GLN A 591 -29.12 -23.05 -38.27
C GLN A 591 -29.22 -24.10 -37.15
N ASN A 592 -30.35 -24.76 -37.03
CA ASN A 592 -30.58 -25.75 -35.96
C ASN A 592 -30.20 -27.18 -36.37
N ASP A 593 -30.17 -27.48 -37.67
CA ASP A 593 -29.89 -28.81 -38.20
C ASP A 593 -29.15 -28.75 -39.55
N ASP A 594 -28.51 -29.84 -39.96
CA ASP A 594 -27.79 -29.90 -41.23
C ASP A 594 -28.76 -29.81 -42.43
N ILE A 595 -28.34 -29.11 -43.48
CA ILE A 595 -29.14 -28.97 -44.71
C ILE A 595 -28.44 -29.73 -45.82
N THR A 596 -29.02 -30.85 -46.24
CA THR A 596 -28.51 -31.65 -47.35
C THR A 596 -29.56 -31.77 -48.43
N LEU A 597 -29.18 -31.48 -49.67
CA LEU A 597 -30.06 -31.50 -50.83
C LEU A 597 -29.31 -32.10 -52.02
N VAL A 598 -29.94 -33.03 -52.72
CA VAL A 598 -29.46 -33.60 -53.97
C VAL A 598 -30.56 -33.49 -55.02
N VAL A 599 -30.23 -32.87 -56.15
CA VAL A 599 -31.12 -32.73 -57.30
C VAL A 599 -30.59 -33.61 -58.42
N ILE A 600 -31.48 -34.41 -58.99
CA ILE A 600 -31.21 -35.24 -60.16
C ILE A 600 -32.19 -34.82 -61.25
N LYS A 601 -31.67 -34.53 -62.43
CA LYS A 601 -32.44 -34.20 -63.62
C LYS A 601 -32.24 -35.35 -64.62
N THR A 602 -33.32 -35.99 -65.04
CA THR A 602 -33.27 -36.97 -66.13
C THR A 602 -33.83 -36.32 -67.38
N ASP A 603 -33.01 -36.21 -68.41
CA ASP A 603 -33.35 -35.58 -69.69
C ASP A 603 -33.42 -36.66 -70.78
N THR A 604 -34.29 -36.47 -71.77
CA THR A 604 -34.31 -37.26 -73.01
C THR A 604 -33.68 -36.52 -74.18
N SER A 605 -33.40 -35.24 -74.04
CA SER A 605 -32.73 -34.41 -75.03
C SER A 605 -31.25 -34.25 -74.70
N SER A 606 -30.41 -34.86 -75.54
CA SER A 606 -28.97 -34.68 -75.56
C SER A 606 -28.61 -33.19 -75.49
N PHE A 607 -27.89 -32.75 -74.45
CA PHE A 607 -27.22 -31.46 -74.45
C PHE A 607 -26.26 -31.42 -75.64
N SER A 608 -26.68 -30.81 -76.75
CA SER A 608 -25.77 -30.47 -77.83
C SER A 608 -24.82 -29.40 -77.29
N ARG A 609 -23.55 -29.77 -77.24
CA ARG A 609 -22.37 -28.99 -76.85
C ARG A 609 -22.43 -27.49 -77.06
#